data_AF-A0A812V7Y0-F1
#
_entry.id   AF-A0A812V7Y0-F1
#
_cell.length_a   1.000
_cell.length_b   1.000
_cell.length_c   1.000
_cell.angle_alpha   90.00
_cell.angle_beta   90.00
_cell.angle_gamma   90.00
#
_symmetry.space_group_name_H-M   'P 1'
#
loop_
_entity.id
_entity.type
_entity.pdbx_description
1 polymer ?
#
loop_
_entity_poly.entity_id
_entity_poly.type
_entity_poly.pdbx_seq_one_letter_code
_entity_poly.pdbx_strand_id
1 'polypeptide(L)'
;MAAVLRQKEPELHVQVIDRARVPIIMVSTSDHVASLDLSINRKLPDEHVSWFQNLQVFKEEHELVVDFLRCIKFWHSRRQIPGTKEGGYPILAWILFAVQRLQDFVSQEATCLNNLNHLQRLLAALDYFFQSLDCHAAAERSSHSRLWPFPCILDPVATNAGNAALTHDIPVATQLLYADEFLRARALVRAAVSGDGTIERLFENESSTLLPADGACGAFIFKRQKIWLVEVKSVKLRDNWTAPFLHRCDSQTELQGCLLSVDGTGAVQRFPELRQRLTFTPSDFVVCAQLECIAEGAAGNPGKASSVPSSMRLPHCDLRRWQDLHKLLLLIP
;
A
#
# COMPACT_ATOMS: atom_id res chain seq x y z
N MET A 1 29.20 -23.06 4.88
CA MET A 1 27.87 -23.49 4.39
C MET A 1 27.69 -23.25 2.90
N ALA A 2 27.68 -22.00 2.41
CA ALA A 2 27.46 -21.72 0.98
C ALA A 2 28.43 -22.46 0.03
N ALA A 3 29.73 -22.53 0.35
CA ALA A 3 30.69 -23.30 -0.44
C ALA A 3 30.36 -24.80 -0.49
N VAL A 4 29.89 -25.36 0.63
CA VAL A 4 29.47 -26.76 0.72
C VAL A 4 28.21 -27.01 -0.12
N LEU A 5 27.24 -26.09 -0.08
CA LEU A 5 26.02 -26.18 -0.89
C LEU A 5 26.35 -26.15 -2.38
N ARG A 6 27.19 -25.20 -2.83
CA ARG A 6 27.62 -25.12 -4.24
C ARG A 6 28.39 -26.36 -4.70
N GLN A 7 29.13 -26.99 -3.79
CA GLN A 7 29.87 -28.21 -4.10
C GLN A 7 28.95 -29.43 -4.21
N LYS A 8 27.97 -29.56 -3.30
CA LYS A 8 27.09 -30.72 -3.24
C LYS A 8 25.95 -30.66 -4.25
N GLU A 9 25.42 -29.46 -4.49
CA GLU A 9 24.23 -29.21 -5.31
C GLU A 9 24.57 -28.12 -6.35
N PRO A 10 25.34 -28.45 -7.40
CA PRO A 10 25.84 -27.47 -8.36
C PRO A 10 24.72 -26.83 -9.20
N GLU A 11 23.55 -27.45 -9.26
CA GLU A 11 22.36 -26.94 -9.95
C GLU A 11 21.65 -25.82 -9.19
N LEU A 12 21.98 -25.62 -7.91
CA LEU A 12 21.39 -24.57 -7.09
C LEU A 12 22.16 -23.25 -7.25
N HIS A 13 21.41 -22.18 -7.45
CA HIS A 13 21.96 -20.83 -7.36
C HIS A 13 22.07 -20.43 -5.89
N VAL A 14 23.29 -20.24 -5.41
CA VAL A 14 23.58 -19.89 -4.01
C VAL A 14 24.18 -18.50 -3.91
N GLN A 15 23.46 -17.57 -3.29
CA GLN A 15 23.90 -16.20 -3.03
C GLN A 15 24.09 -15.99 -1.53
N VAL A 16 25.20 -15.34 -1.15
CA VAL A 16 25.47 -14.95 0.24
C VAL A 16 25.25 -13.44 0.35
N ILE A 17 24.42 -13.03 1.30
CA ILE A 17 24.21 -11.63 1.66
C ILE A 17 24.71 -11.46 3.09
N ASP A 18 26.00 -11.15 3.22
CA ASP A 18 26.72 -11.07 4.48
C ASP A 18 26.66 -9.68 5.14
N ARG A 19 26.40 -8.63 4.37
CA ARG A 19 26.31 -7.23 4.86
C ARG A 19 24.90 -6.81 5.32
N ALA A 20 23.92 -7.70 5.27
CA ALA A 20 22.59 -7.41 5.81
C ALA A 20 22.60 -7.43 7.36
N ARG A 21 21.63 -6.75 7.98
CA ARG A 21 21.45 -6.75 9.45
C ARG A 21 21.39 -8.18 10.02
N VAL A 22 20.74 -9.08 9.29
CA VAL A 22 20.81 -10.53 9.51
C VAL A 22 21.42 -11.14 8.26
N PRO A 23 22.65 -11.69 8.34
CA PRO A 23 23.25 -12.39 7.22
C PRO A 23 22.38 -13.55 6.76
N ILE A 24 22.13 -13.63 5.45
CA ILE A 24 21.33 -14.68 4.82
C ILE A 24 22.08 -15.37 3.69
N ILE A 25 21.82 -16.66 3.52
CA ILE A 25 22.19 -17.43 2.34
C ILE A 25 20.91 -17.69 1.58
N MET A 26 20.76 -17.08 0.40
CA MET A 26 19.66 -17.35 -0.50
C MET A 26 20.05 -18.53 -1.38
N VAL A 27 19.19 -19.53 -1.45
CA VAL A 27 19.34 -20.72 -2.28
C VAL A 27 18.12 -20.80 -3.18
N SER A 28 18.29 -20.85 -4.49
CA SER A 28 17.19 -21.06 -5.42
C SER A 28 17.49 -22.15 -6.42
N THR A 29 16.45 -22.78 -6.94
CA THR A 29 16.56 -23.63 -8.13
C THR A 29 17.01 -22.79 -9.33
N SER A 30 17.57 -23.46 -10.34
CA SER A 30 18.06 -22.83 -11.57
C SER A 30 16.96 -22.15 -12.39
N ASP A 31 15.73 -22.66 -12.28
CA ASP A 31 14.51 -22.07 -12.86
C ASP A 31 13.85 -21.02 -11.96
N HIS A 32 14.41 -20.76 -10.78
CA HIS A 32 13.88 -19.87 -9.75
C HIS A 32 12.45 -20.17 -9.26
N VAL A 33 11.93 -21.37 -9.54
CA VAL A 33 10.59 -21.81 -9.08
C VAL A 33 10.55 -21.97 -7.56
N ALA A 34 11.64 -22.47 -6.97
CA ALA A 34 11.78 -22.59 -5.52
C ALA A 34 12.95 -21.74 -5.02
N SER A 35 12.72 -21.07 -3.89
CA SER A 35 13.75 -20.31 -3.19
C SER A 35 13.66 -20.54 -1.68
N LEU A 36 14.80 -20.49 -1.02
CA LEU A 36 14.97 -20.69 0.40
C LEU A 36 15.96 -19.64 0.94
N ASP A 37 15.54 -18.91 1.95
CA ASP A 37 16.39 -17.98 2.67
C ASP A 37 16.84 -18.61 3.99
N LEU A 38 18.13 -18.87 4.11
CA LEU A 38 18.76 -19.43 5.31
C LEU A 38 19.38 -18.30 6.13
N SER A 39 18.79 -17.98 7.28
CA SER A 39 19.39 -17.07 8.26
C SER A 39 20.19 -17.84 9.32
N ILE A 40 21.28 -17.24 9.80
CA ILE A 40 22.10 -17.82 10.87
C ILE A 40 21.52 -17.51 12.26
N ASN A 41 20.75 -16.43 12.39
CA ASN A 41 20.10 -16.03 13.63
C ASN A 41 18.62 -16.48 13.66
N ARG A 42 18.33 -17.55 14.41
CA ARG A 42 16.98 -18.12 14.54
C ARG A 42 16.18 -17.58 15.73
N LYS A 43 16.84 -16.95 16.71
CA LYS A 43 16.22 -16.59 17.99
C LYS A 43 14.96 -15.74 17.81
N LEU A 44 15.06 -14.61 17.13
CA LEU A 44 13.93 -13.69 16.96
C LEU A 44 12.77 -14.31 16.15
N PRO A 45 12.99 -14.97 14.99
CA PRO A 45 11.93 -15.70 14.32
C PRO A 45 11.24 -16.77 15.19
N ASP A 46 12.01 -17.56 15.93
CA ASP A 46 11.48 -18.63 16.78
C ASP A 46 10.64 -18.04 17.94
N GLU A 47 11.09 -16.92 18.53
CA GLU A 47 10.36 -16.18 19.55
C GLU A 47 9.03 -15.64 19.00
N HIS A 48 9.01 -15.09 17.79
CA HIS A 48 7.77 -14.65 17.14
C HIS A 48 6.79 -15.80 16.91
N VAL A 49 7.27 -16.94 16.40
CA VAL A 49 6.43 -18.13 16.20
C VAL A 49 5.83 -18.59 17.53
N SER A 50 6.65 -18.66 18.58
CA SER A 50 6.19 -19.02 19.92
C SER A 50 5.17 -18.02 20.45
N TRP A 51 5.39 -16.71 20.26
CA TRP A 51 4.46 -15.68 20.65
C TRP A 51 3.10 -15.84 19.95
N PHE A 52 3.09 -15.99 18.61
CA PHE A 52 1.84 -16.21 17.84
C PHE A 52 1.09 -17.46 18.29
N GLN A 53 1.78 -18.58 18.49
CA GLN A 53 1.18 -19.84 18.95
C GLN A 53 0.55 -19.74 20.35
N ASN A 54 1.04 -18.82 21.17
CA ASN A 54 0.53 -18.62 22.52
C ASN A 54 -0.70 -17.71 22.59
N LEU A 55 -1.01 -16.96 21.53
CA LEU A 55 -2.18 -16.10 21.48
C LEU A 55 -3.48 -16.91 21.51
N GLN A 56 -4.44 -16.45 22.30
CA GLN A 56 -5.71 -17.15 22.48
C GLN A 56 -6.48 -17.31 21.15
N VAL A 57 -6.48 -16.28 20.31
CA VAL A 57 -7.18 -16.32 19.01
C VAL A 57 -6.63 -17.41 18.08
N PHE A 58 -5.33 -17.74 18.16
CA PHE A 58 -4.76 -18.85 17.37
C PHE A 58 -5.14 -20.22 17.89
N LYS A 59 -5.52 -20.32 19.18
CA LYS A 59 -5.97 -21.56 19.82
C LYS A 59 -7.47 -21.80 19.59
N GLU A 60 -8.27 -20.74 19.64
CA GLU A 60 -9.73 -20.81 19.56
C GLU A 60 -10.25 -20.67 18.12
N GLU A 61 -9.61 -19.82 17.31
CA GLU A 61 -10.11 -19.39 16.00
C GLU A 61 -9.09 -19.65 14.89
N HIS A 62 -8.39 -20.79 14.96
CA HIS A 62 -7.25 -21.10 14.09
C HIS A 62 -7.54 -20.90 12.59
N GLU A 63 -8.65 -21.44 12.09
CA GLU A 63 -9.03 -21.33 10.67
C GLU A 63 -9.30 -19.88 10.26
N LEU A 64 -10.05 -19.13 11.08
CA LEU A 64 -10.35 -17.72 10.83
C LEU A 64 -9.07 -16.89 10.81
N VAL A 65 -8.16 -17.11 11.76
CA VAL A 65 -6.87 -16.41 11.82
C VAL A 65 -6.05 -16.68 10.57
N VAL A 66 -5.93 -17.94 10.16
CA VAL A 66 -5.14 -18.33 8.99
C VAL A 66 -5.69 -17.68 7.72
N ASP A 67 -7.00 -17.76 7.48
CA ASP A 67 -7.60 -17.20 6.28
C ASP A 67 -7.59 -15.67 6.28
N PHE A 68 -7.85 -15.05 7.43
CA PHE A 68 -7.74 -13.60 7.60
C PHE A 68 -6.32 -13.10 7.29
N LEU A 69 -5.28 -13.72 7.87
CA LEU A 69 -3.90 -13.32 7.59
C LEU A 69 -3.48 -13.60 6.14
N ARG A 70 -3.99 -14.66 5.52
CA ARG A 70 -3.81 -14.90 4.08
C ARG A 70 -4.43 -13.77 3.26
N CYS A 71 -5.66 -13.35 3.58
CA CYS A 71 -6.32 -12.23 2.92
C CYS A 71 -5.51 -10.94 3.08
N ILE A 72 -5.04 -10.60 4.27
CA ILE A 72 -4.23 -9.38 4.49
C ILE A 72 -2.91 -9.43 3.71
N LYS A 73 -2.19 -10.56 3.74
CA LYS A 73 -0.95 -10.72 2.97
C LYS A 73 -1.20 -10.62 1.47
N PHE A 74 -2.26 -11.27 1.00
CA PHE A 74 -2.60 -11.28 -0.41
C PHE A 74 -3.03 -9.90 -0.89
N TRP A 75 -3.91 -9.22 -0.14
CA TRP A 75 -4.26 -7.81 -0.37
C TRP A 75 -3.01 -6.92 -0.42
N HIS A 76 -2.15 -6.97 0.60
CA HIS A 76 -0.92 -6.17 0.64
C HIS A 76 -0.04 -6.37 -0.61
N SER A 77 0.10 -7.63 -1.06
CA SER A 77 0.88 -7.96 -2.26
C SER A 77 0.21 -7.49 -3.55
N ARG A 78 -1.10 -7.76 -3.72
CA ARG A 78 -1.86 -7.42 -4.94
C ARG A 78 -2.01 -5.92 -5.14
N ARG A 79 -2.08 -5.19 -4.03
CA ARG A 79 -2.20 -3.73 -3.99
C ARG A 79 -0.86 -3.01 -4.00
N GLN A 80 0.26 -3.76 -4.05
CA GLN A 80 1.62 -3.22 -4.06
C GLN A 80 1.83 -2.18 -2.95
N ILE A 81 1.31 -2.48 -1.76
CA ILE A 81 1.48 -1.66 -0.57
C ILE A 81 2.98 -1.62 -0.26
N PRO A 82 3.63 -0.44 -0.22
CA PRO A 82 5.07 -0.34 -0.03
C PRO A 82 5.55 -1.06 1.22
N GLY A 83 6.57 -1.90 1.09
CA GLY A 83 7.27 -2.51 2.22
C GLY A 83 8.40 -1.65 2.80
N THR A 84 9.11 -2.14 3.81
CA THR A 84 10.24 -1.44 4.46
C THR A 84 11.28 -0.90 3.49
N LYS A 85 11.68 -1.73 2.53
CA LYS A 85 12.72 -1.33 1.58
C LYS A 85 12.24 -0.18 0.70
N GLU A 86 10.94 -0.12 0.42
CA GLU A 86 10.30 0.80 -0.51
C GLU A 86 9.76 2.07 0.15
N GLY A 87 10.06 2.30 1.43
CA GLY A 87 9.61 3.48 2.19
C GLY A 87 8.23 3.32 2.85
N GLY A 88 7.85 2.09 3.16
CA GLY A 88 6.66 1.71 3.92
C GLY A 88 6.99 0.85 5.15
N TYR A 89 5.99 0.24 5.79
CA TYR A 89 6.18 -0.62 6.96
C TYR A 89 6.58 -2.05 6.59
N PRO A 90 7.30 -2.77 7.49
CA PRO A 90 7.55 -4.20 7.30
C PRO A 90 6.23 -4.99 7.32
N ILE A 91 6.15 -6.05 6.53
CA ILE A 91 4.99 -6.97 6.54
C ILE A 91 4.69 -7.48 7.95
N LEU A 92 5.72 -7.68 8.78
CA LEU A 92 5.54 -8.10 10.17
C LEU A 92 4.71 -7.09 10.99
N ALA A 93 4.90 -5.78 10.78
CA ALA A 93 4.09 -4.76 11.45
C ALA A 93 2.61 -4.91 11.04
N TRP A 94 2.33 -5.09 9.75
CA TRP A 94 0.98 -5.34 9.25
C TRP A 94 0.34 -6.59 9.84
N ILE A 95 1.11 -7.69 9.97
CA ILE A 95 0.60 -8.93 10.58
C ILE A 95 0.30 -8.73 12.07
N LEU A 96 1.19 -8.08 12.83
CA LEU A 96 0.97 -7.82 14.24
C LEU A 96 -0.26 -6.93 14.47
N PHE A 97 -0.39 -5.87 13.67
CA PHE A 97 -1.57 -5.01 13.69
C PHE A 97 -2.85 -5.79 13.35
N ALA A 98 -2.81 -6.61 12.30
CA ALA A 98 -3.95 -7.42 11.87
C ALA A 98 -4.37 -8.43 12.96
N VAL A 99 -3.43 -9.14 13.58
CA VAL A 99 -3.71 -10.07 14.67
C VAL A 99 -4.30 -9.34 15.87
N GLN A 100 -3.74 -8.19 16.26
CA GLN A 100 -4.28 -7.41 17.36
C GLN A 100 -5.73 -6.97 17.08
N ARG A 101 -6.03 -6.51 15.85
CA ARG A 101 -7.41 -6.17 15.48
C ARG A 101 -8.34 -7.37 15.50
N LEU A 102 -7.87 -8.53 15.04
CA LEU A 102 -8.67 -9.75 15.05
C LEU A 102 -8.95 -10.22 16.49
N GLN A 103 -7.98 -10.13 17.39
CA GLN A 103 -8.19 -10.44 18.81
C GLN A 103 -9.28 -9.55 19.42
N ASP A 104 -9.21 -8.25 19.17
CA ASP A 104 -10.19 -7.30 19.68
C ASP A 104 -11.58 -7.54 19.07
N PHE A 105 -11.66 -7.85 17.77
CA PHE A 105 -12.89 -8.22 17.10
C PHE A 105 -13.56 -9.45 17.72
N VAL A 106 -12.81 -10.55 17.86
CA VAL A 106 -13.32 -11.79 18.47
C VAL A 106 -13.76 -11.56 19.92
N SER A 107 -13.02 -10.75 20.67
CA SER A 107 -13.36 -10.42 22.06
C SER A 107 -14.65 -9.59 22.18
N GLN A 108 -14.91 -8.69 21.23
CA GLN A 108 -16.08 -7.79 21.24
C GLN A 108 -17.34 -8.47 20.68
N GLU A 109 -17.19 -9.33 19.67
CA GLU A 109 -18.30 -9.89 18.89
C GLU A 109 -18.58 -11.37 19.18
N ALA A 110 -17.99 -11.94 20.25
CA ALA A 110 -18.05 -13.38 20.56
C ALA A 110 -19.46 -13.98 20.47
N THR A 111 -20.49 -13.28 20.96
CA THR A 111 -21.87 -13.76 20.94
C THR A 111 -22.50 -13.72 19.54
N CYS A 112 -22.21 -12.68 18.75
CA CYS A 112 -22.78 -12.52 17.41
C CYS A 112 -22.10 -13.43 16.37
N LEU A 113 -20.83 -13.76 16.58
CA LEU A 113 -20.05 -14.62 15.67
C LEU A 113 -20.57 -16.05 15.57
N ASN A 114 -21.17 -16.59 16.63
CA ASN A 114 -21.61 -17.99 16.69
C ASN A 114 -22.72 -18.34 15.67
N ASN A 115 -23.43 -17.34 15.16
CA ASN A 115 -24.52 -17.52 14.20
C ASN A 115 -24.10 -17.29 12.74
N LEU A 116 -22.86 -16.84 12.51
CA LEU A 116 -22.35 -16.51 11.18
C LEU A 116 -21.61 -17.70 10.58
N ASN A 117 -21.73 -17.89 9.27
CA ASN A 117 -20.86 -18.83 8.57
C ASN A 117 -19.42 -18.29 8.48
N HIS A 118 -18.45 -19.17 8.19
CA HIS A 118 -17.02 -18.81 8.15
C HIS A 118 -16.72 -17.60 7.26
N LEU A 119 -17.32 -17.54 6.06
CA LEU A 119 -17.11 -16.42 5.13
C LEU A 119 -17.64 -15.10 5.71
N GLN A 120 -18.83 -15.11 6.32
CA GLN A 120 -19.39 -13.93 6.98
C GLN A 120 -18.52 -13.45 8.14
N ARG A 121 -17.99 -14.37 8.95
CA ARG A 121 -17.04 -14.06 10.04
C ARG A 121 -15.76 -13.43 9.49
N LEU A 122 -15.21 -13.99 8.41
CA LEU A 122 -14.02 -13.48 7.73
C LEU A 122 -14.25 -12.07 7.17
N LEU A 123 -15.38 -11.85 6.49
CA LEU A 123 -15.74 -10.54 5.95
C LEU A 123 -15.94 -9.49 7.06
N ALA A 124 -16.60 -9.87 8.16
CA ALA A 124 -16.77 -9.00 9.32
C ALA A 124 -15.43 -8.64 9.98
N ALA A 125 -14.51 -9.61 10.12
CA ALA A 125 -13.16 -9.36 10.63
C ALA A 125 -12.35 -8.44 9.70
N LEU A 126 -12.47 -8.59 8.39
CA LEU A 126 -11.85 -7.69 7.40
C LEU A 126 -12.43 -6.28 7.47
N ASP A 127 -13.76 -6.13 7.57
CA ASP A 127 -14.41 -4.82 7.73
C ASP A 127 -13.91 -4.14 9.01
N TYR A 128 -13.86 -4.88 10.13
CA TYR A 128 -13.34 -4.38 11.40
C TYR A 128 -11.87 -3.93 11.31
N PHE A 129 -11.03 -4.70 10.62
CA PHE A 129 -9.63 -4.32 10.37
C PHE A 129 -9.54 -3.02 9.56
N PHE A 130 -10.25 -2.91 8.44
CA PHE A 130 -10.18 -1.71 7.60
C PHE A 130 -10.92 -0.49 8.19
N GLN A 131 -11.78 -0.69 9.19
CA GLN A 131 -12.39 0.38 9.99
C GLN A 131 -11.41 1.04 10.96
N SER A 132 -10.29 0.39 11.28
CA SER A 132 -9.39 0.82 12.35
C SER A 132 -8.74 2.19 12.11
N LEU A 133 -8.77 2.72 10.88
CA LEU A 133 -8.37 4.10 10.59
C LEU A 133 -9.26 5.17 11.24
N ASP A 134 -10.56 4.92 11.36
CA ASP A 134 -11.51 5.89 11.90
C ASP A 134 -11.33 6.06 13.42
N CYS A 135 -10.98 4.96 14.10
CA CYS A 135 -10.92 4.88 15.56
C CYS A 135 -9.79 5.75 16.14
N HIS A 136 -8.64 5.79 15.46
CA HIS A 136 -7.50 6.57 15.91
C HIS A 136 -7.68 8.08 15.67
N ALA A 137 -8.52 8.48 14.70
CA ALA A 137 -8.76 9.89 14.36
C ALA A 137 -9.47 10.65 15.48
N ALA A 138 -10.29 9.90 16.24
CA ALA A 138 -11.02 10.42 17.38
C ALA A 138 -10.22 10.39 18.67
N ALA A 139 -9.29 9.42 18.84
CA ALA A 139 -8.62 9.15 20.10
C ALA A 139 -7.32 9.94 20.32
N GLU A 140 -6.55 10.25 19.28
CA GLU A 140 -5.24 10.91 19.40
C GLU A 140 -5.25 12.37 18.93
N ARG A 141 -5.96 13.24 19.67
CA ARG A 141 -5.72 14.71 19.61
C ARG A 141 -4.62 15.17 20.57
N SER A 142 -3.87 14.24 21.16
CA SER A 142 -2.75 14.50 22.07
C SER A 142 -1.45 14.81 21.29
N SER A 143 -1.34 16.06 20.89
CA SER A 143 -0.15 16.92 20.72
C SER A 143 1.16 16.46 20.03
N HIS A 144 1.53 15.19 19.91
CA HIS A 144 2.90 14.82 19.48
C HIS A 144 3.05 13.58 18.58
N SER A 145 1.99 12.86 18.23
CA SER A 145 2.09 11.73 17.29
C SER A 145 2.15 12.24 15.85
N ARG A 146 3.36 12.24 15.25
CA ARG A 146 3.58 12.53 13.81
C ARG A 146 3.18 11.37 12.89
N LEU A 147 2.67 10.27 13.45
CA LEU A 147 2.47 8.98 12.76
C LEU A 147 1.01 8.73 12.37
N TRP A 148 0.27 9.80 12.05
CA TRP A 148 -1.10 9.68 11.56
C TRP A 148 -1.13 8.95 10.20
N PRO A 149 -2.05 7.99 9.92
CA PRO A 149 -3.10 7.44 10.78
C PRO A 149 -2.78 6.06 11.38
N PHE A 150 -1.52 5.61 11.37
CA PHE A 150 -1.19 4.23 11.77
C PHE A 150 -0.70 4.17 13.21
N PRO A 151 -1.22 3.23 14.02
CA PRO A 151 -0.74 3.06 15.38
C PRO A 151 0.74 2.69 15.37
N CYS A 152 1.45 3.10 16.41
CA CYS A 152 2.80 2.58 16.68
C CYS A 152 2.69 1.07 16.92
N ILE A 153 3.29 0.26 16.05
CA ILE A 153 3.26 -1.21 16.17
C ILE A 153 4.54 -1.65 16.84
N LEU A 154 4.40 -2.22 18.03
CA LEU A 154 5.51 -2.75 18.82
C LEU A 154 5.75 -4.22 18.46
N ASP A 155 7.02 -4.57 18.36
CA ASP A 155 7.49 -5.95 18.30
C ASP A 155 7.34 -6.58 19.69
N PRO A 156 6.46 -7.59 19.85
CA PRO A 156 6.17 -8.18 21.16
C PRO A 156 7.32 -9.03 21.71
N VAL A 157 8.33 -9.38 20.90
CA VAL A 157 9.49 -10.16 21.34
C VAL A 157 10.77 -9.32 21.42
N ALA A 158 10.69 -8.03 21.13
CA ALA A 158 11.81 -7.12 21.32
C ALA A 158 12.12 -6.95 22.81
N THR A 159 13.31 -7.36 23.23
CA THR A 159 13.79 -7.28 24.62
C THR A 159 14.24 -5.90 25.05
N ASN A 160 14.50 -4.99 24.10
CA ASN A 160 14.94 -3.62 24.36
C ASN A 160 13.82 -2.64 24.06
N ALA A 161 13.22 -2.05 25.10
CA ALA A 161 12.08 -1.13 25.00
C ALA A 161 12.29 0.05 24.02
N GLY A 162 13.55 0.47 23.79
CA GLY A 162 13.87 1.57 22.86
C GLY A 162 13.89 1.20 21.36
N ASN A 163 13.94 -0.10 21.01
CA ASN A 163 14.05 -0.59 19.62
C ASN A 163 12.89 -1.52 19.22
N ALA A 164 11.81 -1.54 19.99
CA ALA A 164 10.67 -2.41 19.76
C ALA A 164 9.72 -1.89 18.67
N ALA A 165 9.73 -0.60 18.34
CA ALA A 165 8.84 -0.06 17.31
C ALA A 165 9.24 -0.60 15.92
N LEU A 166 8.30 -1.30 15.27
CA LEU A 166 8.43 -1.75 13.88
C LEU A 166 8.02 -0.67 12.88
N THR A 167 7.27 0.33 13.36
CA THR A 167 6.93 1.54 12.61
C THR A 167 8.08 2.54 12.73
N HIS A 168 8.65 2.91 11.59
CA HIS A 168 9.61 4.02 11.46
C HIS A 168 8.94 5.18 10.73
N ASP A 169 9.59 6.34 10.70
CA ASP A 169 9.08 7.48 9.94
C ASP A 169 9.02 7.13 8.44
N ILE A 170 7.79 7.03 7.92
CA ILE A 170 7.52 6.88 6.49
C ILE A 170 7.06 8.22 5.91
N PRO A 171 7.28 8.49 4.61
CA PRO A 171 6.80 9.71 3.96
C PRO A 171 5.28 9.90 4.14
N VAL A 172 4.84 11.15 4.30
CA VAL A 172 3.41 11.48 4.43
C VAL A 172 2.60 10.99 3.22
N ALA A 173 3.18 11.02 2.02
CA ALA A 173 2.54 10.46 0.84
C ALA A 173 2.27 8.94 0.96
N THR A 174 3.14 8.20 1.66
CA THR A 174 2.95 6.78 1.96
C THR A 174 1.83 6.59 2.99
N GLN A 175 1.77 7.42 4.03
CA GLN A 175 0.70 7.40 5.02
C GLN A 175 -0.67 7.64 4.36
N LEU A 176 -0.74 8.62 3.44
CA LEU A 176 -1.93 8.91 2.64
C LEU A 176 -2.32 7.74 1.73
N LEU A 177 -1.35 7.07 1.08
CA LEU A 177 -1.62 5.88 0.27
C LEU A 177 -2.24 4.77 1.13
N TYR A 178 -1.66 4.49 2.29
CA TYR A 178 -2.18 3.46 3.18
C TYR A 178 -3.60 3.80 3.66
N ALA A 179 -3.85 5.08 3.95
CA ALA A 179 -5.16 5.57 4.34
C ALA A 179 -6.20 5.37 3.23
N ASP A 180 -5.87 5.77 1.99
CA ASP A 180 -6.71 5.57 0.82
C ASP A 180 -7.04 4.09 0.59
N GLU A 181 -6.03 3.21 0.67
CA GLU A 181 -6.23 1.78 0.42
C GLU A 181 -7.10 1.10 1.47
N PHE A 182 -7.07 1.53 2.73
CA PHE A 182 -8.01 1.07 3.76
C PHE A 182 -9.43 1.57 3.50
N LEU A 183 -9.62 2.84 3.13
CA LEU A 183 -10.95 3.36 2.78
C LEU A 183 -11.55 2.59 1.60
N ARG A 184 -10.74 2.33 0.57
CA ARG A 184 -11.12 1.51 -0.59
C ARG A 184 -11.47 0.09 -0.16
N ALA A 185 -10.57 -0.57 0.57
CA ALA A 185 -10.75 -1.94 1.01
C ALA A 185 -12.02 -2.12 1.86
N ARG A 186 -12.26 -1.21 2.81
CA ARG A 186 -13.49 -1.18 3.61
C ARG A 186 -14.74 -1.05 2.76
N ALA A 187 -14.74 -0.13 1.80
CA ALA A 187 -15.89 0.06 0.91
C ALA A 187 -16.21 -1.21 0.12
N LEU A 188 -15.18 -1.93 -0.36
CA LEU A 188 -15.36 -3.18 -1.10
C LEU A 188 -15.80 -4.34 -0.20
N VAL A 189 -15.24 -4.46 1.00
CA VAL A 189 -15.68 -5.47 1.97
C VAL A 189 -17.14 -5.23 2.36
N ARG A 190 -17.55 -3.98 2.61
CA ARG A 190 -18.95 -3.64 2.90
C ARG A 190 -19.88 -3.97 1.75
N ALA A 191 -19.49 -3.69 0.51
CA ALA A 191 -20.26 -4.08 -0.66
C ALA A 191 -20.38 -5.62 -0.78
N ALA A 192 -19.32 -6.36 -0.45
CA ALA A 192 -19.38 -7.83 -0.42
C ALA A 192 -20.31 -8.34 0.70
N VAL A 193 -20.31 -7.69 1.87
CA VAL A 193 -21.23 -8.02 2.99
C VAL A 193 -22.69 -7.72 2.64
N SER A 194 -22.97 -6.63 1.92
CA SER A 194 -24.34 -6.27 1.49
C SER A 194 -24.84 -7.07 0.28
N GLY A 195 -23.95 -7.78 -0.42
CA GLY A 195 -24.25 -8.48 -1.67
C GLY A 195 -24.20 -7.61 -2.93
N ASP A 196 -23.79 -6.33 -2.80
CA ASP A 196 -23.63 -5.39 -3.93
C ASP A 196 -22.28 -5.53 -4.66
N GLY A 197 -21.44 -6.47 -4.22
CA GLY A 197 -20.11 -6.70 -4.78
C GLY A 197 -19.55 -8.06 -4.40
N THR A 198 -18.31 -8.30 -4.81
CA THR A 198 -17.60 -9.55 -4.54
C THR A 198 -16.26 -9.28 -3.87
N ILE A 199 -15.81 -10.22 -3.04
CA ILE A 199 -14.58 -10.06 -2.26
C ILE A 199 -13.32 -10.09 -3.15
N GLU A 200 -13.40 -10.69 -4.34
CA GLU A 200 -12.31 -10.75 -5.32
C GLU A 200 -11.83 -9.33 -5.71
N ARG A 201 -12.74 -8.36 -5.73
CA ARG A 201 -12.41 -6.95 -6.02
C ARG A 201 -11.44 -6.34 -5.01
N LEU A 202 -11.40 -6.86 -3.78
CA LEU A 202 -10.40 -6.45 -2.78
C LEU A 202 -8.97 -6.75 -3.27
N PHE A 203 -8.81 -7.83 -4.04
CA PHE A 203 -7.54 -8.42 -4.48
C PHE A 203 -7.22 -8.16 -5.96
N GLU A 204 -8.03 -7.37 -6.64
CA GLU A 204 -7.74 -6.91 -8.01
C GLU A 204 -6.42 -6.14 -8.02
N ASN A 205 -5.57 -6.49 -9.00
CA ASN A 205 -4.36 -5.74 -9.28
C ASN A 205 -4.80 -4.39 -9.83
N GLU A 206 -4.54 -3.33 -9.08
CA GLU A 206 -4.68 -1.96 -9.59
C GLU A 206 -3.29 -1.36 -9.61
N SER A 207 -3.01 -0.65 -10.69
CA SER A 207 -1.72 -0.04 -10.99
C SER A 207 -1.40 1.17 -10.12
N SER A 208 -1.92 1.22 -8.89
CA SER A 208 -1.91 2.39 -8.01
C SER A 208 -0.50 2.91 -7.73
N THR A 209 0.52 2.03 -7.71
CA THR A 209 1.93 2.40 -7.48
C THR A 209 2.87 2.04 -8.63
N LEU A 210 2.32 1.51 -9.74
CA LEU A 210 3.12 1.23 -10.93
C LEU A 210 3.66 2.52 -11.54
N LEU A 211 4.81 2.41 -12.19
CA LEU A 211 5.32 3.49 -13.02
C LEU A 211 4.25 3.85 -14.06
N PRO A 212 3.92 5.14 -14.25
CA PRO A 212 3.01 5.54 -15.30
C PRO A 212 3.62 5.11 -16.63
N ALA A 213 2.96 4.17 -17.32
CA ALA A 213 3.36 3.73 -18.64
C ALA A 213 3.28 4.90 -19.64
N ASP A 214 3.99 4.78 -20.77
CA ASP A 214 3.99 5.80 -21.82
C ASP A 214 2.54 6.18 -22.23
N GLY A 215 2.09 7.36 -21.79
CA GLY A 215 0.72 7.82 -21.92
C GLY A 215 0.37 8.95 -20.94
N ALA A 216 -0.74 9.65 -21.18
CA ALA A 216 -1.24 10.67 -20.26
C ALA A 216 -1.79 10.01 -18.98
N CYS A 217 -0.92 9.83 -17.99
CA CYS A 217 -1.29 9.28 -16.69
C CYS A 217 -1.42 10.42 -15.66
N GLY A 218 -2.50 10.39 -14.87
CA GLY A 218 -2.64 11.25 -13.70
C GLY A 218 -1.93 10.63 -12.50
N ALA A 219 -1.45 11.48 -11.60
CA ALA A 219 -0.95 11.05 -10.30
C ALA A 219 -1.40 12.03 -9.22
N PHE A 220 -1.83 11.50 -8.08
CA PHE A 220 -1.98 12.30 -6.88
C PHE A 220 -0.61 12.44 -6.19
N ILE A 221 -0.16 13.68 -6.04
CA ILE A 221 1.15 14.02 -5.48
C ILE A 221 0.95 14.87 -4.23
N PHE A 222 1.58 14.47 -3.13
CA PHE A 222 1.64 15.25 -1.91
C PHE A 222 2.91 16.10 -1.89
N LYS A 223 2.75 17.43 -1.90
CA LYS A 223 3.87 18.38 -1.86
C LYS A 223 3.46 19.69 -1.22
N ARG A 224 4.32 20.19 -0.31
CA ARG A 224 4.09 21.44 0.45
C ARG A 224 2.75 21.42 1.20
N GLN A 225 2.48 20.34 1.94
CA GLN A 225 1.27 20.16 2.74
C GLN A 225 -0.04 20.23 1.93
N LYS A 226 0.02 19.88 0.65
CA LYS A 226 -1.13 19.87 -0.26
C LYS A 226 -1.07 18.65 -1.16
N ILE A 227 -2.24 18.14 -1.51
CA ILE A 227 -2.40 17.10 -2.53
C ILE A 227 -2.72 17.80 -3.85
N TRP A 228 -2.02 17.36 -4.90
CA TRP A 228 -2.11 17.89 -6.24
C TRP A 228 -2.45 16.76 -7.21
N LEU A 229 -3.32 17.01 -8.17
CA LEU A 229 -3.41 16.17 -9.35
C LEU A 229 -2.34 16.62 -10.34
N VAL A 230 -1.54 15.68 -10.82
CA VAL A 230 -0.43 15.95 -11.75
C VAL A 230 -0.60 15.09 -12.98
N GLU A 231 -0.56 15.72 -14.15
CA GLU A 231 -0.40 15.01 -15.42
C GLU A 231 1.09 14.66 -15.58
N VAL A 232 1.43 13.39 -15.42
CA VAL A 232 2.81 12.94 -15.56
C VAL A 232 3.19 12.95 -17.04
N LYS A 233 4.24 13.70 -17.38
CA LYS A 233 4.72 13.88 -18.76
C LYS A 233 5.90 13.00 -19.09
N SER A 234 6.76 12.75 -18.11
CA SER A 234 7.91 11.87 -18.25
C SER A 234 8.40 11.43 -16.89
N VAL A 235 8.93 10.21 -16.82
CA VAL A 235 9.63 9.69 -15.66
C VAL A 235 11.07 9.42 -16.04
N LYS A 236 12.00 10.11 -15.38
CA LYS A 236 13.43 9.83 -15.50
C LYS A 236 13.82 8.91 -14.37
N LEU A 237 13.96 7.62 -14.66
CA LEU A 237 14.36 6.61 -13.69
C LEU A 237 15.82 6.77 -13.29
N ARG A 238 16.15 6.35 -12.07
CA ARG A 238 17.55 6.19 -11.65
C ARG A 238 18.27 5.12 -12.50
N ASP A 239 19.58 5.22 -12.59
CA ASP A 239 20.38 4.26 -13.36
C ASP A 239 20.17 2.82 -12.86
N ASN A 240 20.06 1.87 -13.81
CA ASN A 240 19.84 0.45 -13.56
C ASN A 240 18.54 0.12 -12.79
N TRP A 241 17.54 1.00 -12.80
CA TRP A 241 16.23 0.71 -12.23
C TRP A 241 15.45 -0.26 -13.12
N THR A 242 15.06 -1.41 -12.55
CA THR A 242 14.31 -2.46 -13.27
C THR A 242 12.95 -2.76 -12.65
N ALA A 243 12.62 -2.17 -11.50
CA ALA A 243 11.36 -2.41 -10.84
C ALA A 243 10.21 -1.67 -11.56
N PRO A 244 9.04 -2.31 -11.74
CA PRO A 244 7.90 -1.72 -12.45
C PRO A 244 7.12 -0.68 -11.62
N PHE A 245 7.62 -0.28 -10.46
CA PHE A 245 6.96 0.60 -9.50
C PHE A 245 7.92 1.68 -8.96
N LEU A 246 7.35 2.71 -8.34
CA LEU A 246 8.10 3.78 -7.69
C LEU A 246 8.55 3.37 -6.30
N HIS A 247 9.86 3.37 -6.05
CA HIS A 247 10.41 3.12 -4.73
C HIS A 247 10.53 4.42 -3.95
N ARG A 248 9.84 4.54 -2.82
CA ARG A 248 9.62 5.86 -2.19
C ARG A 248 10.83 6.40 -1.45
N CYS A 249 11.81 5.54 -1.15
CA CYS A 249 13.13 5.98 -0.67
C CYS A 249 14.08 6.35 -1.81
N ASP A 250 13.66 6.23 -3.07
CA ASP A 250 14.49 6.66 -4.19
C ASP A 250 14.46 8.20 -4.31
N SER A 251 15.64 8.79 -4.26
CA SER A 251 15.86 10.23 -4.39
C SER A 251 16.41 10.64 -5.76
N GLN A 252 16.69 9.68 -6.63
CA GLN A 252 17.29 9.91 -7.95
C GLN A 252 16.27 9.86 -9.09
N THR A 253 15.18 9.10 -8.95
CA THR A 253 14.09 9.14 -9.92
C THR A 253 13.37 10.48 -9.87
N GLU A 254 13.13 11.06 -11.04
CA GLU A 254 12.42 12.33 -11.20
C GLU A 254 11.13 12.11 -11.99
N LEU A 255 10.00 12.52 -11.41
CA LEU A 255 8.74 12.61 -12.12
C LEU A 255 8.55 14.04 -12.59
N GLN A 256 8.40 14.24 -13.90
CA GLN A 256 8.11 15.55 -14.46
C GLN A 256 6.65 15.60 -14.90
N GLY A 257 5.94 16.64 -14.47
CA GLY A 257 4.52 16.76 -14.75
C GLY A 257 4.00 18.19 -14.71
N CYS A 258 2.75 18.34 -15.11
CA CYS A 258 2.01 19.59 -15.07
C CYS A 258 0.92 19.51 -14.00
N LEU A 259 0.75 20.55 -13.19
CA LEU A 259 -0.32 20.59 -12.22
C LEU A 259 -1.68 20.73 -12.91
N LEU A 260 -2.65 20.02 -12.37
CA LEU A 260 -4.03 20.02 -12.81
C LEU A 260 -4.93 20.51 -11.69
N SER A 261 -5.89 21.36 -12.04
CA SER A 261 -7.02 21.74 -11.20
C SER A 261 -8.18 20.78 -11.46
N VAL A 262 -8.88 20.40 -10.39
CA VAL A 262 -10.08 19.55 -10.44
C VAL A 262 -11.23 20.35 -9.86
N ASP A 263 -12.34 20.46 -10.59
CA ASP A 263 -13.55 21.08 -10.07
C ASP A 263 -14.46 20.08 -9.33
N GLY A 264 -15.58 20.56 -8.78
CA GLY A 264 -16.53 19.71 -8.04
C GLY A 264 -17.22 18.63 -8.89
N THR A 265 -17.18 18.75 -10.22
CA THR A 265 -17.74 17.77 -11.17
C THR A 265 -16.71 16.76 -11.67
N GLY A 266 -15.43 16.95 -11.32
CA GLY A 266 -14.31 16.16 -11.82
C GLY A 266 -13.77 16.63 -13.17
N ALA A 267 -14.19 17.80 -13.67
CA ALA A 267 -13.54 18.38 -14.84
C ALA A 267 -12.12 18.83 -14.47
N VAL A 268 -11.18 18.55 -15.37
CA VAL A 268 -9.75 18.73 -15.15
C VAL A 268 -9.21 19.78 -16.10
N GLN A 269 -8.55 20.80 -15.54
CA GLN A 269 -7.92 21.87 -16.31
C GLN A 269 -6.46 22.04 -15.90
N ARG A 270 -5.57 22.33 -16.86
CA ARG A 270 -4.18 22.69 -16.56
C ARG A 270 -4.13 24.07 -15.94
N PHE A 271 -3.35 24.26 -14.89
CA PHE A 271 -3.11 25.58 -14.32
C PHE A 271 -2.44 26.50 -15.37
N PRO A 272 -3.11 27.57 -15.83
CA PRO A 272 -2.56 28.44 -16.87
C PRO A 272 -1.26 29.13 -16.44
N GLU A 273 -1.13 29.46 -15.15
CA GLU A 273 0.03 30.14 -14.57
C GLU A 273 1.20 29.19 -14.30
N LEU A 274 0.95 27.89 -14.22
CA LEU A 274 1.93 26.84 -13.90
C LEU A 274 2.15 25.90 -15.08
N ARG A 275 2.24 26.47 -16.29
CA ARG A 275 2.59 25.73 -17.52
C ARG A 275 4.00 25.12 -17.49
N GLN A 276 4.86 25.59 -16.58
CA GLN A 276 6.19 25.01 -16.40
C GLN A 276 6.07 23.58 -15.87
N ARG A 277 6.87 22.68 -16.44
CA ARG A 277 7.00 21.32 -15.91
C ARG A 277 7.62 21.40 -14.52
N LEU A 278 6.96 20.78 -13.55
CA LEU A 278 7.48 20.65 -12.20
C LEU A 278 8.10 19.27 -12.02
N THR A 279 9.10 19.20 -11.15
CA THR A 279 9.78 17.96 -10.77
C THR A 279 9.31 17.50 -9.39
N PHE A 280 9.00 16.21 -9.30
CA PHE A 280 8.59 15.51 -8.10
C PHE A 280 9.48 14.29 -7.87
N THR A 281 9.57 13.85 -6.63
CA THR A 281 10.30 12.63 -6.26
C THR A 281 9.30 11.50 -5.95
N PRO A 282 9.73 10.23 -5.99
CA PRO A 282 8.92 9.09 -5.55
C PRO A 282 8.33 9.24 -4.15
N SER A 283 9.00 9.95 -3.23
CA SER A 283 8.49 10.24 -1.89
C SER A 283 7.28 11.19 -1.88
N ASP A 284 7.09 11.99 -2.93
CA ASP A 284 5.94 12.89 -3.09
C ASP A 284 4.71 12.12 -3.64
N PHE A 285 4.92 10.95 -4.24
CA PHE A 285 3.87 10.22 -4.96
C PHE A 285 2.89 9.52 -3.99
N VAL A 286 1.59 9.74 -4.14
CA VAL A 286 0.55 9.05 -3.35
C VAL A 286 0.08 7.82 -4.12
N VAL A 287 -0.64 8.03 -5.23
CA VAL A 287 -1.28 6.99 -6.03
C VAL A 287 -1.56 7.48 -7.47
N CYS A 288 -1.57 6.57 -8.44
CA CYS A 288 -1.99 6.84 -9.83
C CYS A 288 -3.48 7.25 -9.90
N ALA A 289 -3.81 8.08 -10.89
CA ALA A 289 -5.16 8.49 -11.22
C ALA A 289 -5.39 8.33 -12.74
N GLN A 290 -6.58 7.86 -13.11
CA GLN A 290 -6.99 7.79 -14.51
C GLN A 290 -7.48 9.16 -14.98
N LEU A 291 -7.01 9.58 -16.15
CA LEU A 291 -7.48 10.79 -16.83
C LEU A 291 -8.22 10.37 -18.10
N GLU A 292 -9.49 10.74 -18.20
CA GLU A 292 -10.27 10.51 -19.40
C GLU A 292 -10.24 11.75 -20.29
N CYS A 293 -9.83 11.59 -21.55
CA CYS A 293 -9.94 12.64 -22.55
C CYS A 293 -11.39 12.72 -23.02
N ILE A 294 -12.01 13.90 -22.88
CA ILE A 294 -13.33 14.14 -23.47
C ILE A 294 -13.09 14.50 -24.93
N ALA A 295 -13.50 13.61 -25.84
CA ALA A 295 -13.53 13.96 -27.26
C ALA A 295 -14.52 15.12 -27.44
N GLU A 296 -14.01 16.30 -27.79
CA GLU A 296 -14.87 17.38 -28.26
C GLU A 296 -15.62 16.85 -29.48
N GLY A 297 -16.94 16.76 -29.37
CA GLY A 297 -17.80 16.18 -30.41
C GLY A 297 -17.42 16.75 -31.77
N ALA A 298 -17.11 15.86 -32.71
CA ALA A 298 -16.74 16.16 -34.10
C ALA A 298 -17.93 16.74 -34.90
N ALA A 299 -18.50 17.83 -34.42
CA ALA A 299 -19.54 18.62 -35.08
C ALA A 299 -18.92 19.93 -35.58
N GLY A 300 -17.94 19.85 -36.49
CA GLY A 300 -17.41 21.06 -37.13
C GLY A 300 -16.05 20.89 -37.79
N ASN A 301 -16.06 20.77 -39.12
CA ASN A 301 -14.94 20.88 -40.06
C ASN A 301 -13.88 19.75 -40.06
N PRO A 302 -13.91 18.85 -41.06
CA PRO A 302 -12.88 17.82 -41.29
C PRO A 302 -11.51 18.36 -41.77
N GLY A 303 -11.21 19.65 -41.58
CA GLY A 303 -10.05 20.34 -42.17
C GLY A 303 -9.01 20.90 -41.18
N LYS A 304 -9.22 20.80 -39.86
CA LYS A 304 -8.23 21.26 -38.86
C LYS A 304 -7.94 20.18 -37.84
N ALA A 305 -6.85 19.45 -38.05
CA ALA A 305 -6.27 18.57 -37.05
C ALA A 305 -5.69 19.43 -35.90
N SER A 306 -6.52 19.80 -34.93
CA SER A 306 -6.07 20.27 -33.62
C SER A 306 -5.62 19.04 -32.82
N SER A 307 -4.32 18.85 -32.68
CA SER A 307 -3.71 17.61 -32.17
C SER A 307 -3.61 17.53 -30.65
N VAL A 308 -4.46 18.23 -29.89
CA VAL A 308 -4.46 18.16 -28.42
C VAL A 308 -5.90 18.10 -27.91
N PRO A 309 -6.32 17.02 -27.21
CA PRO A 309 -7.61 17.00 -26.53
C PRO A 309 -7.64 18.12 -25.49
N SER A 310 -8.57 19.07 -25.63
CA SER A 310 -8.60 20.30 -24.83
C SER A 310 -9.18 20.09 -23.43
N SER A 311 -9.96 19.01 -23.23
CA SER A 311 -10.68 18.77 -21.98
C SER A 311 -10.43 17.36 -21.43
N MET A 312 -10.06 17.29 -20.16
CA MET A 312 -9.85 16.06 -19.41
C MET A 312 -10.86 15.98 -18.26
N ARG A 313 -11.16 14.78 -17.79
CA ARG A 313 -11.94 14.56 -16.56
C ARG A 313 -11.38 13.42 -15.72
N LEU A 314 -11.61 13.48 -14.41
CA LEU A 314 -11.44 12.34 -13.53
C LEU A 314 -12.69 11.45 -13.59
N PRO A 315 -12.54 10.13 -13.74
CA PRO A 315 -13.63 9.20 -13.53
C PRO A 315 -14.20 9.32 -12.11
N HIS A 316 -15.44 8.86 -11.92
CA HIS A 316 -16.12 8.96 -10.63
C HIS A 316 -15.32 8.30 -9.47
N CYS A 317 -14.66 7.17 -9.72
CA CYS A 317 -13.82 6.52 -8.70
C CYS A 317 -12.65 7.40 -8.25
N ASP A 318 -11.91 8.00 -9.19
CA ASP A 318 -10.77 8.86 -8.88
C ASP A 318 -11.18 10.25 -8.38
N LEU A 319 -12.34 10.76 -8.77
CA LEU A 319 -12.91 11.97 -8.18
C LEU A 319 -13.25 11.76 -6.70
N ARG A 320 -13.86 10.62 -6.36
CA ARG A 320 -14.12 10.27 -4.96
C ARG A 320 -12.82 10.11 -4.17
N ARG A 321 -11.83 9.40 -4.75
CA ARG A 321 -10.49 9.25 -4.18
C ARG A 321 -9.83 10.61 -3.92
N TRP A 322 -9.90 11.53 -4.89
CA TRP A 322 -9.42 12.91 -4.74
C TRP A 322 -10.07 13.63 -3.55
N GLN A 323 -11.38 13.55 -3.41
CA GLN A 323 -12.11 14.15 -2.30
C GLN A 323 -11.75 13.53 -0.95
N ASP A 324 -11.62 12.21 -0.89
CA ASP A 324 -11.28 11.48 0.33
C ASP A 324 -9.84 11.77 0.77
N LEU A 325 -8.89 11.83 -0.17
CA LEU A 325 -7.52 12.28 0.08
C LEU A 325 -7.46 13.70 0.66
N HIS A 326 -8.28 14.63 0.15
CA HIS A 326 -8.38 15.97 0.71
C HIS A 326 -8.96 16.00 2.13
N LYS A 327 -9.92 15.13 2.45
CA LYS A 327 -10.42 14.99 3.83
C LYS A 327 -9.35 14.41 4.75
N LEU A 328 -8.61 13.40 4.29
CA LEU A 328 -7.51 12.80 5.03
C LEU A 328 -6.40 13.81 5.34
N LEU A 329 -6.11 14.73 4.41
CA LEU A 329 -5.14 15.80 4.63
C LEU A 329 -5.50 16.71 5.80
N LEU A 330 -6.79 16.92 6.09
CA LEU A 330 -7.24 17.72 7.23
C LEU A 330 -6.95 17.05 8.59
N LEU A 331 -6.61 15.77 8.58
CA LEU A 331 -6.25 14.99 9.77
C LEU A 331 -4.74 14.96 10.02
N ILE A 332 -3.94 15.46 9.07
CA ILE A 332 -2.48 15.54 9.20
C ILE A 332 -2.13 16.87 9.90
N PRO A 333 -1.44 16.83 11.06
CA PRO A 333 -1.17 18.01 11.88
C PRO A 333 -0.16 19.00 11.31
#